data_AF-A0A1V2ME83-F1
#
_entry.id   AF-A0A1V2ME83-F1
#
_cell.length_a   1.000
_cell.length_b   1.000
_cell.length_c   1.000
_cell.angle_alpha   90.00
_cell.angle_beta   90.00
_cell.angle_gamma   90.00
#
_symmetry.space_group_name_H-M   'P 1'
#
loop_
_entity.id
_entity.type
_entity.pdbx_description
1 polymer ?
#
loop_
_entity_poly.entity_id
_entity_poly.type
_entity_poly.pdbx_seq_one_letter_code
_entity_poly.pdbx_strand_id
1 'polypeptide(L)'
;MYKIISLINLKGGVGKTTLSIGLADYLAKNNHKVLIIDIDPQFNATQALVRYYYKYDGNFYRQEIVYKEKTISLNFTPQTNINQSLIKLLADDLIFYL
;
A
#
# COMPACT_ATOMS: atom_id res chain seq x y z
N MET A 1 -10.24 17.01 5.33
CA MET A 1 -9.12 17.43 4.46
C MET A 1 -8.02 16.38 4.57
N TYR A 2 -7.43 15.93 3.46
CA TYR A 2 -6.34 14.94 3.49
C TYR A 2 -4.97 15.63 3.53
N LYS A 3 -3.95 14.94 4.05
CA LYS A 3 -2.56 15.39 4.08
C LYS A 3 -1.69 14.33 3.41
N ILE A 4 -0.77 14.77 2.56
CA ILE A 4 0.18 13.90 1.87
C ILE A 4 1.56 14.10 2.51
N ILE A 5 2.18 13.02 2.97
CA ILE A 5 3.52 13.01 3.54
C ILE A 5 4.35 12.05 2.68
N SER A 6 5.46 12.52 2.14
CA SER A 6 6.37 11.71 1.32
C SER A 6 7.74 11.63 1.98
N LEU A 7 8.25 10.41 2.19
CA LEU A 7 9.57 10.16 2.76
C LEU A 7 10.54 9.76 1.65
N ILE A 8 11.36 10.72 1.20
CA ILE A 8 12.27 10.57 0.06
C ILE A 8 13.71 10.70 0.55
N ASN A 9 14.55 9.73 0.19
CA ASN A 9 16.00 9.77 0.35
C ASN A 9 16.63 8.77 -0.65
N LEU A 10 17.62 9.24 -1.43
CA LEU A 10 18.26 8.45 -2.49
C LEU A 10 19.31 7.45 -1.96
N LYS A 11 19.49 7.35 -0.65
CA LYS A 11 20.38 6.35 -0.01
C LYS A 11 19.59 5.14 0.50
N GLY A 12 20.07 3.94 0.18
CA GLY A 12 19.57 2.68 0.73
C GLY A 12 19.87 2.54 2.23
N GLY A 13 19.03 1.80 2.97
CA GLY A 13 19.30 1.46 4.37
C GLY A 13 19.16 2.59 5.40
N VAL A 14 18.66 3.77 5.02
CA VAL A 14 18.51 4.93 5.93
C VAL A 14 17.20 4.95 6.74
N GLY A 15 16.44 3.85 6.72
CA GLY A 15 15.22 3.72 7.52
C GLY A 15 13.96 4.38 6.97
N LYS A 16 13.91 4.80 5.69
CA LYS A 16 12.71 5.41 5.07
C LYS A 16 11.46 4.56 5.28
N THR A 17 11.51 3.29 4.86
CA THR A 17 10.37 2.36 4.96
C THR A 17 9.94 2.15 6.41
N THR A 18 10.91 1.97 7.31
CA THR A 18 10.65 1.81 8.75
C THR A 18 9.95 3.03 9.32
N LEU A 19 10.41 4.23 8.97
CA LEU A 19 9.80 5.48 9.40
C LEU A 19 8.41 5.69 8.78
N SER A 20 8.21 5.36 7.50
CA SER A 20 6.90 5.43 6.84
C SER A 20 5.86 4.57 7.56
N ILE A 21 6.21 3.32 7.88
CA ILE A 21 5.33 2.39 8.58
C ILE A 21 5.08 2.85 10.02
N GLY A 22 6.13 3.27 10.74
CA GLY A 22 5.99 3.74 12.12
C GLY A 22 5.14 5.00 12.23
N LEU A 23 5.29 5.94 11.29
CA LEU A 23 4.43 7.13 11.22
C LEU A 23 2.98 6.75 10.92
N ALA A 24 2.76 5.81 10.01
CA ALA A 24 1.42 5.32 9.69
C ALA A 24 0.74 4.66 10.90
N ASP A 25 1.44 3.76 11.61
CA ASP A 25 0.96 3.11 12.83
C ASP A 25 0.64 4.12 13.94
N TYR A 26 1.51 5.11 14.14
CA TYR A 26 1.26 6.19 15.10
C TYR A 26 0.00 6.99 14.74
N LEU A 27 -0.16 7.38 13.47
CA LEU A 27 -1.33 8.13 13.02
C LEU A 27 -2.62 7.30 13.12
N ALA A 28 -2.58 6.03 12.74
CA ALA A 28 -3.71 5.11 12.87
C ALA A 28 -4.16 4.95 14.33
N LYS A 29 -3.20 4.77 15.26
CA LYS A 29 -3.47 4.74 16.72
C LYS A 29 -4.08 6.03 17.26
N ASN A 30 -3.88 7.16 16.58
CA ASN A 30 -4.50 8.44 16.90
C ASN A 30 -5.82 8.67 16.12
N ASN A 31 -6.50 7.60 15.70
CA ASN A 31 -7.78 7.62 14.97
C ASN A 31 -7.76 8.35 13.62
N HIS A 32 -6.58 8.47 12.99
CA HIS A 32 -6.50 8.96 11.61
C HIS A 32 -6.63 7.81 10.61
N LYS A 33 -7.41 8.02 9.55
CA LYS A 33 -7.41 7.10 8.39
C LYS A 33 -6.10 7.31 7.62
N VAL A 34 -5.31 6.25 7.48
CA VAL A 34 -4.00 6.30 6.82
C VAL A 34 -4.01 5.42 5.56
N LEU A 35 -3.38 5.93 4.49
CA LEU A 35 -3.09 5.18 3.28
C LEU A 35 -1.57 5.17 3.08
N ILE A 36 -0.98 3.98 3.02
CA ILE A 36 0.43 3.80 2.66
C ILE A 36 0.50 3.47 1.17
N ILE A 37 1.31 4.23 0.45
CA ILE A 37 1.62 3.99 -0.97
C ILE A 37 3.10 3.63 -1.06
N ASP A 38 3.39 2.38 -1.43
CA ASP A 38 4.77 1.91 -1.66
C ASP A 38 5.13 2.10 -3.14
N ILE A 39 6.00 3.06 -3.41
CA ILE A 39 6.54 3.34 -4.75
C ILE A 39 8.00 2.89 -4.91
N ASP A 40 8.55 2.19 -3.90
CA ASP A 40 9.90 1.64 -3.97
C ASP A 40 9.87 0.32 -4.76
N PRO A 41 10.65 0.16 -5.86
CA PRO A 41 10.73 -1.09 -6.61
C PRO A 41 11.16 -2.31 -5.78
N GLN A 42 11.70 -2.12 -4.58
CA GLN A 42 12.03 -3.22 -3.66
C GLN A 42 10.84 -3.70 -2.82
N PHE A 43 9.70 -2.98 -2.85
CA PHE A 43 8.45 -3.33 -2.18
C PHE A 43 8.60 -3.59 -0.67
N ASN A 44 9.55 -2.89 -0.03
CA ASN A 44 9.89 -3.15 1.38
C ASN A 44 8.72 -2.84 2.32
N ALA A 45 7.91 -1.82 2.02
CA ALA A 45 6.78 -1.47 2.88
C ALA A 45 5.65 -2.49 2.72
N THR A 46 5.34 -2.86 1.47
CA THR A 46 4.36 -3.90 1.15
C THR A 46 4.73 -5.23 1.83
N GLN A 47 5.97 -5.70 1.71
CA GLN A 47 6.40 -6.95 2.32
C GLN A 47 6.28 -6.93 3.84
N ALA A 48 6.64 -5.82 4.49
CA ALA A 48 6.55 -5.69 5.94
C ALA A 48 5.09 -5.78 6.43
N LEU A 49 4.17 -5.06 5.79
CA LEU A 49 2.76 -5.06 6.14
C LEU A 49 2.12 -6.43 5.89
N VAL A 50 2.35 -7.03 4.72
CA VAL A 50 1.82 -8.36 4.39
C VAL A 50 2.29 -9.42 5.39
N ARG A 51 3.58 -9.41 5.77
CA ARG A 51 4.12 -10.34 6.77
C ARG A 51 3.48 -10.15 8.14
N TYR A 52 3.16 -8.91 8.52
CA TYR A 52 2.46 -8.63 9.77
C TYR A 52 1.10 -9.33 9.78
N TYR A 53 0.27 -9.17 8.76
CA TYR A 53 -1.06 -9.81 8.70
C TYR A 53 -0.99 -11.32 8.49
N TYR A 54 -0.04 -11.82 7.71
CA TYR A 54 0.18 -13.27 7.54
C TYR A 54 0.44 -13.98 8.88
N LYS A 55 1.08 -13.29 9.82
CA LYS A 55 1.31 -13.82 11.19
C LYS A 55 0.02 -14.02 11.98
N TYR A 56 -0.99 -13.18 11.76
CA TYR A 56 -2.29 -13.27 12.46
C TYR A 56 -3.29 -14.17 11.74
N ASP A 57 -3.24 -14.18 10.41
CA ASP A 57 -4.04 -15.06 9.56
C ASP A 57 -3.25 -15.39 8.29
N GLY A 58 -2.79 -16.63 8.18
CA GLY A 58 -2.01 -17.11 7.04
C GLY A 58 -2.77 -17.06 5.70
N ASN A 59 -4.10 -16.91 5.73
CA ASN A 59 -4.91 -16.75 4.54
C ASN A 59 -5.31 -15.30 4.24
N PHE A 60 -5.01 -14.34 5.11
CA PHE A 60 -5.41 -12.93 4.96
C PHE A 60 -4.96 -12.37 3.60
N TYR A 61 -3.70 -12.59 3.22
CA TYR A 61 -3.19 -12.13 1.94
C TYR A 61 -3.98 -12.70 0.76
N ARG A 62 -4.29 -14.00 0.78
CA ARG A 62 -5.10 -14.58 -0.31
C ARG A 62 -6.52 -14.03 -0.30
N GLN A 63 -7.19 -14.03 0.85
CA GLN A 63 -8.62 -13.71 0.95
C GLN A 63 -8.93 -12.22 0.80
N GLU A 64 -8.17 -11.36 1.47
CA GLU A 64 -8.46 -9.93 1.54
C GLU A 64 -7.75 -9.10 0.46
N ILE A 65 -6.63 -9.60 -0.06
CA ILE A 65 -5.77 -8.86 -0.98
C ILE A 65 -5.89 -9.41 -2.40
N VAL A 66 -5.67 -10.72 -2.58
CA VAL A 66 -5.69 -11.35 -3.93
C VAL A 66 -7.13 -11.57 -4.42
N TYR A 67 -7.97 -12.28 -3.66
CA TYR A 67 -9.32 -12.64 -4.10
C TYR A 67 -10.29 -11.46 -4.17
N LYS A 68 -10.10 -10.45 -3.33
CA LYS A 68 -10.90 -9.21 -3.35
C LYS A 68 -10.33 -8.14 -4.27
N GLU A 69 -9.25 -8.44 -5.01
CA GLU A 69 -8.68 -7.53 -6.00
C GLU A 69 -8.28 -6.16 -5.42
N LYS A 70 -8.01 -6.07 -4.10
CA LYS A 70 -7.71 -4.81 -3.42
C LYS A 70 -6.25 -4.37 -3.56
N THR A 71 -5.68 -4.55 -4.75
CA THR A 71 -4.30 -4.15 -5.04
C THR A 71 -4.28 -3.25 -6.27
N ILE A 72 -3.36 -2.29 -6.25
CA ILE A 72 -3.02 -1.50 -7.44
C ILE A 72 -2.50 -2.39 -8.60
N SER A 73 -2.15 -3.66 -8.35
CA SER A 73 -1.67 -4.60 -9.36
C SER A 73 -2.67 -4.85 -10.48
N LEU A 74 -3.98 -4.71 -10.25
CA LEU A 74 -4.97 -4.85 -11.33
C LEU A 74 -4.85 -3.77 -12.41
N ASN A 75 -4.23 -2.63 -12.11
CA ASN A 75 -4.04 -1.54 -13.06
C ASN A 75 -2.64 -1.52 -13.70
N PHE A 76 -1.77 -2.48 -13.37
CA PHE A 76 -0.48 -2.65 -14.03
C PHE A 76 -0.53 -3.66 -15.18
N THR A 77 -1.71 -4.06 -15.68
CA THR A 77 -1.80 -4.59 -17.04
C THR A 77 -1.30 -3.49 -17.98
N PRO A 78 -0.23 -3.73 -18.77
CA PRO A 78 0.23 -2.76 -19.74
C PRO A 78 -0.95 -2.33 -20.59
N GLN A 79 -1.18 -1.02 -20.75
CA GLN A 79 -2.16 -0.55 -21.72
C GLN A 79 -1.70 -1.02 -23.09
N THR A 80 -2.37 -2.02 -23.65
CA THR A 80 -2.07 -2.54 -24.98
C THR A 80 -2.75 -1.72 -26.08
N ASN A 81 -3.55 -0.72 -25.71
CA ASN A 81 -4.30 0.11 -26.66
C ASN A 81 -4.47 1.54 -26.15
N ILE A 82 -4.28 2.52 -27.05
CA ILE A 82 -4.32 3.97 -26.76
C ILE A 82 -5.72 4.45 -26.36
N ASN A 83 -6.78 3.72 -26.76
CA ASN A 83 -8.17 4.05 -26.45
C ASN A 83 -8.69 3.43 -25.15
N GLN A 84 -7.85 2.73 -24.37
CA GLN A 84 -8.28 2.16 -23.10
C GLN A 84 -8.42 3.29 -22.07
N SER A 85 -9.65 3.52 -21.59
CA SER A 85 -9.91 4.43 -20.49
C SER A 85 -9.18 3.96 -19.23
N LEU A 86 -8.47 4.88 -18.58
CA LEU A 86 -7.87 4.63 -17.26
C LEU A 86 -9.00 4.26 -16.29
N ILE A 87 -8.95 3.04 -15.74
CA ILE A 87 -9.88 2.62 -14.70
C ILE A 87 -9.69 3.56 -13.51
N LYS A 88 -10.77 4.24 -13.12
CA LYS A 88 -10.77 5.15 -11.97
C LYS A 88 -10.79 4.33 -10.69
N LEU A 89 -9.65 4.24 -10.02
CA LEU A 89 -9.54 3.66 -8.67
C LEU A 89 -10.49 4.38 -7.71
N LEU A 90 -11.41 3.64 -7.12
CA LEU A 90 -12.19 4.08 -5.98
C LEU A 90 -11.42 3.76 -4.69
N ALA A 91 -11.79 4.44 -3.61
CA ALA A 91 -11.24 4.16 -2.30
C ALA A 91 -11.36 2.67 -1.94
N ASP A 92 -12.52 2.08 -2.22
CA ASP A 92 -12.84 0.69 -1.84
C ASP A 92 -12.00 -0.38 -2.57
N ASP A 93 -11.34 0.01 -3.68
CA ASP A 93 -10.43 -0.82 -4.48
C ASP A 93 -9.02 -0.90 -3.86
N LEU A 94 -8.77 -0.15 -2.78
CA LEU A 94 -7.49 -0.09 -2.07
C LEU A 94 -7.62 -0.69 -0.67
N ILE A 95 -6.58 -1.40 -0.23
CA ILE A 95 -6.48 -1.81 1.18
C ILE A 95 -6.17 -0.56 2.00
N PHE A 96 -7.18 -0.10 2.73
CA PHE A 96 -6.97 0.79 3.86
C PHE A 96 -6.55 -0.05 5.06
N TYR A 97 -5.32 0.14 5.50
CA TYR A 97 -4.91 -0.27 6.84
C TYR A 97 -5.52 0.75 7.81
N LEU A 98 -6.64 0.38 8.44
CA LEU A 98 -7.24 1.11 9.57
C LEU A 98 -6.50 0.77 10.86
#